data_AF-A0A848T3R2-F1
#
_entry.id   AF-A0A848T3R2-F1
#
_cell.length_a   1.000
_cell.length_b   1.000
_cell.length_c   1.000
_cell.angle_alpha   90.00
_cell.angle_beta   90.00
_cell.angle_gamma   90.00
#
_symmetry.space_group_name_H-M   'P 1'
#
loop_
_entity.id
_entity.type
_entity.pdbx_description
1 polymer ?
#
loop_
_entity_poly.entity_id
_entity_poly.type
_entity_poly.pdbx_seq_one_letter_code
_entity_poly.pdbx_strand_id
1 'polypeptide(L)'
;MSAMREAAMNSKAWPFEEARRLVKRYEKAAPDKGYVLFETGYGPSGLPHIGTFGEVLRTTMVRRAFEVISDIPTKLICFSDDLDGMRKVPGNVPNQEMLAGYLQMPLTSVPDPFGTNESFGDHNNEMLRRFLDTFGFDYEFYSARDFYRSGQFDEILLRCAERYDDLMKIMLNSLRDERRETYSIFLPLHPETGRVLYVPMKKVDAKSGTVTFDDETGKEWT
;
A
#
# COMPACT_ATOMS: atom_id res chain seq x y z
N MET A 1 22.56 -4.35 30.94
CA MET A 1 22.00 -3.43 29.92
C MET A 1 23.15 -2.52 29.47
N SER A 2 23.36 -2.32 28.16
CA SER A 2 24.44 -1.42 27.70
C SER A 2 24.13 0.03 28.05
N ALA A 3 25.15 0.88 28.23
CA ALA A 3 24.97 2.32 28.47
C ALA A 3 24.11 2.99 27.37
N MET A 4 24.26 2.52 26.12
CA MET A 4 23.45 2.96 24.99
C MET A 4 21.97 2.60 25.15
N ARG A 5 21.66 1.37 25.59
CA ARG A 5 20.28 0.91 25.80
C ARG A 5 19.62 1.63 26.97
N GLU A 6 20.35 1.93 28.04
CA GLU A 6 19.85 2.72 29.15
C GLU A 6 19.53 4.17 28.72
N ALA A 7 20.44 4.82 27.99
CA ALA A 7 20.20 6.16 27.44
C ALA A 7 18.98 6.18 26.50
N ALA A 8 18.85 5.17 25.64
CA ALA A 8 17.72 5.00 24.73
C ALA A 8 16.39 4.81 25.48
N MET A 9 16.38 3.97 26.52
CA MET A 9 15.20 3.74 27.36
C MET A 9 14.70 5.03 28.03
N ASN A 10 15.60 5.94 28.39
CA ASN A 10 15.28 7.21 29.05
C ASN A 10 15.11 8.39 28.08
N SER A 11 15.39 8.21 26.78
CA SER A 11 15.29 9.26 25.77
C SER A 11 13.85 9.74 25.57
N LYS A 12 13.69 11.06 25.49
CA LYS A 12 12.42 11.75 25.17
C LYS A 12 12.24 11.99 23.67
N ALA A 13 13.14 11.50 22.83
CA ALA A 13 12.92 11.58 21.38
C ALA A 13 11.75 10.66 20.99
N TRP A 14 10.84 11.18 20.17
CA TRP A 14 9.60 10.50 19.79
C TRP A 14 9.78 9.07 19.25
N PRO A 15 10.86 8.69 18.52
CA PRO A 15 11.02 7.31 18.05
C PRO A 15 11.16 6.32 19.21
N PHE A 16 11.81 6.73 20.30
CA PHE A 16 11.95 5.90 21.50
C PHE A 16 10.64 5.81 22.30
N GLU A 17 9.76 6.81 22.23
CA GLU A 17 8.41 6.71 22.80
C GLU A 17 7.58 5.63 22.11
N GLU A 18 7.54 5.63 20.78
CA GLU A 18 6.83 4.60 20.01
C GLU A 18 7.50 3.22 20.15
N ALA A 19 8.84 3.17 20.15
CA ALA A 19 9.56 1.92 20.38
C ALA A 19 9.25 1.29 21.75
N ARG A 20 9.13 2.09 22.82
CA ARG A 20 8.73 1.59 24.15
C ARG A 20 7.31 1.03 24.15
N ARG A 21 6.39 1.61 23.38
CA ARG A 21 5.03 1.04 23.20
C ARG A 21 5.08 -0.31 22.50
N LEU A 22 5.96 -0.49 21.52
CA LEU A 22 6.19 -1.78 20.87
C LEU A 22 6.82 -2.80 21.83
N VAL A 23 7.82 -2.41 22.63
CA VAL A 23 8.40 -3.30 23.67
C VAL A 23 7.31 -3.76 24.63
N LYS A 24 6.46 -2.84 25.11
CA LYS A 24 5.32 -3.18 25.97
C LYS A 24 4.34 -4.13 25.28
N ARG A 25 4.04 -3.92 23.99
CA ARG A 25 3.15 -4.80 23.21
C ARG A 25 3.68 -6.24 23.13
N TYR A 26 5.00 -6.42 23.09
CA TYR A 26 5.67 -7.72 22.99
C TYR A 26 6.37 -8.15 24.29
N GLU A 27 5.92 -7.63 25.45
CA GLU A 27 6.57 -7.90 26.74
C GLU A 27 6.50 -9.38 27.15
N LYS A 28 5.45 -10.10 26.72
CA LYS A 28 5.21 -11.50 27.09
C LYS A 28 5.94 -12.49 26.18
N ALA A 29 5.97 -12.20 24.88
CA ALA A 29 6.58 -13.05 23.87
C ALA A 29 6.80 -12.25 22.58
N ALA A 30 7.81 -12.66 21.82
CA ALA A 30 7.99 -12.22 20.43
C ALA A 30 6.84 -12.75 19.54
N PRO A 31 6.58 -12.12 18.38
CA PRO A 31 5.63 -12.66 17.40
C PRO A 31 6.00 -14.08 16.97
N ASP A 32 4.99 -14.91 16.63
CA ASP A 32 5.20 -16.30 16.19
C ASP A 32 6.13 -16.42 14.97
N LYS A 33 6.10 -15.41 14.09
CA LYS A 33 6.99 -15.30 12.92
C LYS A 33 8.45 -14.94 13.27
N GLY A 34 8.78 -14.72 14.54
CA GLY A 34 10.13 -14.47 15.03
C GLY A 34 10.62 -13.02 14.92
N TYR A 35 9.84 -12.10 14.35
CA TYR A 35 10.22 -10.70 14.17
C TYR A 35 9.03 -9.73 14.27
N VAL A 36 9.30 -8.49 14.65
CA VAL A 36 8.35 -7.37 14.53
C VAL A 36 8.41 -6.82 13.12
N LEU A 37 7.27 -6.86 12.41
CA LEU A 37 7.15 -6.31 11.07
C LEU A 37 6.81 -4.82 11.15
N PHE A 38 7.62 -4.01 10.47
CA PHE A 38 7.38 -2.62 10.15
C PHE A 38 7.01 -2.53 8.67
N GLU A 39 6.15 -1.59 8.33
CA GLU A 39 5.64 -1.45 6.97
C GLU A 39 5.49 0.02 6.61
N THR A 40 5.72 0.35 5.34
CA THR A 40 5.52 1.67 4.72
C THR A 40 4.81 1.47 3.40
N GLY A 41 3.95 2.42 2.99
CA GLY A 41 3.27 2.38 1.71
C GLY A 41 3.89 3.34 0.70
N TYR A 42 3.69 3.04 -0.59
CA TYR A 42 4.02 3.95 -1.68
C TYR A 42 3.05 3.78 -2.84
N GLY A 43 2.38 4.85 -3.24
CA GLY A 43 1.64 4.90 -4.50
C GLY A 43 2.55 5.41 -5.63
N PRO A 44 2.95 4.59 -6.61
CA PRO A 44 3.86 4.98 -7.69
C PRO A 44 3.16 5.78 -8.80
N SER A 45 2.25 6.68 -8.43
CA SER A 45 1.51 7.53 -9.38
C SER A 45 2.25 8.80 -9.79
N GLY A 46 3.51 8.92 -9.40
CA GLY A 46 4.37 10.06 -9.65
C GLY A 46 5.77 9.83 -9.08
N LEU A 47 6.71 10.68 -9.50
CA LEU A 47 8.09 10.61 -9.03
C LEU A 47 8.16 10.71 -7.50
N PRO A 48 8.97 9.86 -6.82
CA PRO A 48 9.13 9.92 -5.38
C PRO A 48 9.68 11.29 -4.97
N HIS A 49 9.10 11.87 -3.92
CA HIS A 49 9.50 13.16 -3.37
C HIS A 49 9.93 13.02 -1.91
N ILE A 50 10.39 14.12 -1.31
CA ILE A 50 10.86 14.14 0.08
C ILE A 50 9.79 13.66 1.09
N GLY A 51 8.51 13.73 0.72
CA GLY A 51 7.39 13.23 1.54
C GLY A 51 7.38 11.71 1.58
N THR A 52 7.50 11.04 0.42
CA THR A 52 7.65 9.58 0.30
C THR A 52 8.88 9.11 1.08
N PHE A 53 10.01 9.79 0.93
CA PHE A 53 11.21 9.49 1.71
C PHE A 53 10.97 9.64 3.22
N GLY A 54 10.28 10.71 3.62
CA GLY A 54 9.93 10.95 5.01
C GLY A 54 9.06 9.84 5.60
N GLU A 55 8.20 9.19 4.81
CA GLU A 55 7.41 8.04 5.27
C GLU A 55 8.31 6.85 5.64
N VAL A 56 9.20 6.45 4.74
CA VAL A 56 10.13 5.34 4.98
C VAL A 56 11.12 5.69 6.10
N LEU A 57 11.61 6.92 6.13
CA LEU A 57 12.52 7.42 7.16
C LEU A 57 11.88 7.37 8.56
N ARG A 58 10.64 7.84 8.72
CA ARG A 58 9.97 7.85 10.04
C ARG A 58 9.76 6.44 10.57
N THR A 59 9.31 5.51 9.74
CA THR A 59 9.17 4.10 10.15
C THR A 59 10.53 3.50 10.51
N THR A 60 11.57 3.82 9.74
CA THR A 60 12.94 3.37 10.02
C THR A 60 13.49 3.95 11.32
N MET A 61 13.18 5.21 11.66
CA MET A 61 13.56 5.80 12.95
C MET A 61 12.96 5.03 14.13
N VAL A 62 11.68 4.66 14.06
CA VAL A 62 11.03 3.86 15.10
C VAL A 62 11.58 2.44 15.14
N ARG A 63 11.77 1.79 13.99
CA ARG A 63 12.39 0.46 13.88
C ARG A 63 13.77 0.46 14.53
N ARG A 64 14.61 1.44 14.21
CA ARG A 64 15.96 1.55 14.76
C ARG A 64 15.95 1.82 16.26
N ALA A 65 15.06 2.69 16.73
CA ALA A 65 14.87 2.92 18.16
C ALA A 65 14.46 1.64 18.88
N PHE A 66 13.57 0.83 18.28
CA PHE A 66 13.14 -0.46 18.80
C PHE A 66 14.31 -1.46 18.89
N GLU A 67 15.12 -1.60 17.85
CA GLU A 67 16.32 -2.47 17.85
C GLU A 67 17.35 -2.10 18.93
N VAL A 68 17.45 -0.82 19.29
CA VAL A 68 18.36 -0.39 20.35
C VAL A 68 17.86 -0.83 21.74
N ILE A 69 16.54 -0.93 21.92
CA ILE A 69 15.92 -1.22 23.22
C ILE A 69 15.32 -2.63 23.34
N SER A 70 15.24 -3.38 22.25
CA SER A 70 14.66 -4.72 22.14
C SER A 70 15.62 -5.66 21.42
N ASP A 71 15.64 -6.93 21.83
CA ASP A 71 16.40 -7.98 21.17
C ASP A 71 15.56 -8.76 20.14
N ILE A 72 14.27 -8.40 19.98
CA ILE A 72 13.39 -9.03 18.99
C ILE A 72 13.80 -8.58 17.58
N PRO A 73 14.07 -9.50 16.65
CA PRO A 73 14.37 -9.17 15.27
C PRO A 73 13.30 -8.28 14.62
N THR A 74 13.69 -7.52 13.61
CA THR A 74 12.82 -6.61 12.87
C THR A 74 12.90 -6.89 11.37
N LYS A 75 11.83 -6.54 10.66
CA LYS A 75 11.79 -6.53 9.20
C LYS A 75 11.03 -5.28 8.76
N LEU A 76 11.47 -4.64 7.69
CA LEU A 76 10.76 -3.52 7.06
C LEU A 76 10.29 -3.95 5.67
N ILE A 77 8.98 -3.82 5.42
CA ILE A 77 8.42 -3.95 4.08
C ILE A 77 8.11 -2.55 3.55
N CYS A 78 8.57 -2.27 2.32
CA CYS A 78 8.09 -1.15 1.53
C CYS A 78 7.12 -1.69 0.49
N PHE A 79 5.83 -1.47 0.72
CA PHE A 79 4.76 -1.99 -0.12
C PHE A 79 4.35 -0.94 -1.16
N SER A 80 4.39 -1.31 -2.43
CA SER A 80 4.01 -0.44 -3.53
C SER A 80 2.60 -0.76 -4.02
N ASP A 81 1.69 0.21 -3.96
CA ASP A 81 0.32 0.15 -4.46
C ASP A 81 0.28 0.32 -6.00
N ASP A 82 1.14 -0.42 -6.71
CA ASP A 82 1.40 -0.28 -8.14
C ASP A 82 0.31 -0.87 -9.07
N LEU A 83 -0.74 -1.41 -8.48
CA LEU A 83 -1.97 -1.81 -9.18
C LEU A 83 -3.05 -0.71 -9.15
N ASP A 84 -2.84 0.37 -8.40
CA ASP A 84 -3.80 1.48 -8.36
C ASP A 84 -4.05 2.10 -9.74
N GLY A 85 -5.27 2.57 -9.96
CA GLY A 85 -5.63 3.28 -11.18
C GLY A 85 -4.97 4.65 -11.27
N MET A 86 -4.45 5.01 -12.45
CA MET A 86 -3.91 6.35 -12.71
C MET A 86 -5.03 7.39 -12.72
N ARG A 87 -5.28 8.04 -11.57
CA ARG A 87 -6.37 9.01 -11.39
C ARG A 87 -6.15 10.36 -12.06
N LYS A 88 -4.89 10.75 -12.28
CA LYS A 88 -4.50 12.03 -12.88
C LYS A 88 -3.14 11.90 -13.55
N VAL A 89 -2.90 12.74 -14.56
CA VAL A 89 -1.59 12.89 -15.18
C VAL A 89 -0.73 13.85 -14.33
N PRO A 90 0.48 13.45 -13.88
CA PRO A 90 1.36 14.35 -13.16
C PRO A 90 1.86 15.49 -14.06
N GLY A 91 1.82 16.73 -13.58
CA GLY A 91 2.24 17.89 -14.37
C GLY A 91 3.76 18.01 -14.56
N ASN A 92 4.55 17.18 -13.87
CA ASN A 92 6.01 17.19 -13.86
C ASN A 92 6.65 16.03 -14.62
N VAL A 93 5.87 15.30 -15.44
CA VAL A 93 6.39 14.23 -16.31
C VAL A 93 6.25 14.61 -17.79
N PRO A 94 7.10 14.06 -18.68
CA PRO A 94 6.94 14.24 -20.12
C PRO A 94 5.70 13.48 -20.66
N ASN A 95 5.38 13.68 -21.93
CA ASN A 95 4.36 12.90 -22.66
C ASN A 95 2.96 12.90 -21.99
N GLN A 96 2.54 14.03 -21.41
CA GLN A 96 1.28 14.14 -20.67
C GLN A 96 0.03 13.84 -21.51
N GLU A 97 0.04 14.23 -22.80
CA GLU A 97 -1.06 13.93 -23.72
C GLU A 97 -1.22 12.42 -23.95
N MET A 98 -0.11 11.68 -24.09
CA MET A 98 -0.13 10.22 -24.16
C MET A 98 -0.71 9.63 -22.88
N LEU A 99 -0.27 10.11 -21.71
CA LEU A 99 -0.72 9.60 -20.41
C LEU A 99 -2.22 9.85 -20.17
N ALA A 100 -2.79 10.92 -20.71
CA ALA A 100 -4.22 11.19 -20.58
C ALA A 100 -5.09 10.05 -21.16
N GLY A 101 -4.59 9.32 -22.16
CA GLY A 101 -5.25 8.15 -22.74
C GLY A 101 -5.28 6.91 -21.85
N TYR A 102 -4.51 6.88 -20.76
CA TYR A 102 -4.40 5.74 -19.84
C TYR A 102 -5.01 6.01 -18.46
N LEU A 103 -5.86 7.04 -18.33
CA LEU A 103 -6.53 7.31 -17.06
C LEU A 103 -7.35 6.11 -16.57
N GLN A 104 -7.25 5.85 -15.27
CA GLN A 104 -7.80 4.68 -14.56
C GLN A 104 -7.19 3.33 -14.93
N MET A 105 -6.21 3.25 -15.84
CA MET A 105 -5.43 2.01 -16.00
C MET A 105 -4.54 1.79 -14.78
N PRO A 106 -4.27 0.53 -14.37
CA PRO A 106 -3.28 0.24 -13.35
C PRO A 106 -1.94 0.90 -13.69
N LEU A 107 -1.24 1.46 -12.71
CA LEU A 107 0.07 2.14 -12.91
C LEU A 107 1.11 1.23 -13.59
N THR A 108 1.03 -0.07 -13.32
CA THR A 108 1.82 -1.13 -13.96
C THR A 108 1.43 -1.46 -15.40
N SER A 109 0.35 -0.88 -15.92
CA SER A 109 -0.11 -0.99 -17.32
C SER A 109 -0.04 0.32 -18.10
N VAL A 110 0.29 1.44 -17.43
CA VAL A 110 0.51 2.75 -18.08
C VAL A 110 1.91 2.77 -18.69
N PRO A 111 2.10 3.17 -19.97
CA PRO A 111 3.43 3.29 -20.56
C PRO A 111 4.33 4.26 -19.80
N ASP A 112 5.60 3.92 -19.67
CA ASP A 112 6.59 4.83 -19.08
C ASP A 112 6.81 6.06 -19.97
N PRO A 113 6.48 7.29 -19.50
CA PRO A 113 6.71 8.49 -20.27
C PRO A 113 8.20 8.80 -20.50
N PHE A 114 9.12 8.17 -19.76
CA PHE A 114 10.57 8.33 -19.91
C PHE A 114 11.22 7.29 -20.83
N GLY A 115 10.51 6.19 -21.14
CA GLY A 115 10.98 5.13 -22.03
C GLY A 115 12.12 4.28 -21.46
N THR A 116 12.29 4.23 -20.14
CA THR A 116 13.35 3.46 -19.47
C THR A 116 12.86 2.16 -18.85
N ASN A 117 11.56 2.06 -18.56
CA ASN A 117 10.94 0.93 -17.88
C ASN A 117 9.73 0.39 -18.64
N GLU A 118 9.25 -0.79 -18.24
CA GLU A 118 8.06 -1.42 -18.84
C GLU A 118 6.80 -0.58 -18.66
N SER A 119 6.69 0.13 -17.54
CA SER A 119 5.52 0.94 -17.21
C SER A 119 5.90 2.17 -16.37
N PHE A 120 4.96 3.11 -16.26
CA PHE A 120 5.08 4.28 -15.39
C PHE A 120 5.22 3.89 -13.91
N GLY A 121 4.44 2.90 -13.45
CA GLY A 121 4.58 2.31 -12.12
C GLY A 121 5.95 1.69 -11.89
N ASP A 122 6.45 0.91 -12.86
CA ASP A 122 7.77 0.28 -12.78
C ASP A 122 8.92 1.31 -12.73
N HIS A 123 8.83 2.39 -13.52
CA HIS A 123 9.76 3.54 -13.47
C HIS A 123 9.80 4.17 -12.07
N ASN A 124 8.63 4.51 -11.54
CA ASN A 124 8.52 5.18 -10.24
C ASN A 124 8.99 4.27 -9.09
N ASN A 125 8.71 2.97 -9.17
CA ASN A 125 9.21 1.96 -8.24
C ASN A 125 10.75 1.85 -8.28
N GLU A 126 11.36 1.84 -9.47
CA GLU A 126 12.83 1.86 -9.59
C GLU A 126 13.43 3.14 -8.99
N MET A 127 12.82 4.29 -9.25
CA MET A 127 13.27 5.56 -8.67
C MET A 127 13.19 5.56 -7.15
N LEU A 128 12.13 5.00 -6.56
CA LEU A 128 12.03 4.86 -5.11
C LEU A 128 13.13 3.95 -4.58
N ARG A 129 13.28 2.74 -5.14
CA ARG A 129 14.29 1.77 -4.68
C ARG A 129 15.69 2.36 -4.75
N ARG A 130 16.06 2.95 -5.89
CA ARG A 130 17.34 3.64 -6.04
C ARG A 130 17.54 4.72 -4.98
N PHE A 131 16.50 5.48 -4.66
CA PHE A 131 16.58 6.51 -3.64
C PHE A 131 16.80 5.90 -2.25
N LEU A 132 16.05 4.87 -1.87
CA LEU A 132 16.22 4.18 -0.58
C LEU A 132 17.60 3.50 -0.46
N ASP A 133 18.04 2.81 -1.51
CA ASP A 133 19.33 2.12 -1.54
C ASP A 133 20.51 3.09 -1.40
N THR A 134 20.39 4.28 -2.00
CA THR A 134 21.41 5.35 -1.90
C THR A 134 21.64 5.79 -0.45
N PHE A 135 20.60 5.77 0.38
CA PHE A 135 20.69 6.13 1.80
C PHE A 135 20.89 4.92 2.72
N GLY A 136 21.09 3.72 2.16
CA GLY A 136 21.39 2.50 2.91
C GLY A 136 20.21 2.00 3.76
N PHE A 137 18.98 2.19 3.30
CA PHE A 137 17.82 1.59 3.95
C PHE A 137 17.85 0.07 3.81
N ASP A 138 17.54 -0.64 4.89
CA ASP A 138 17.34 -2.09 4.89
C ASP A 138 15.83 -2.40 4.84
N TYR A 139 15.35 -2.88 3.70
CA TYR A 139 13.93 -3.12 3.44
C TYR A 139 13.73 -4.24 2.43
N GLU A 140 12.53 -4.83 2.43
CA GLU A 140 12.04 -5.69 1.36
C GLU A 140 10.95 -4.95 0.57
N PHE A 141 11.10 -4.92 -0.75
CA PHE A 141 10.16 -4.25 -1.65
C PHE A 141 9.09 -5.22 -2.15
N TYR A 142 7.82 -4.92 -1.90
CA TYR A 142 6.68 -5.73 -2.35
C TYR A 142 5.82 -4.94 -3.34
N SER A 143 5.28 -5.62 -4.34
CA SER A 143 4.41 -5.06 -5.39
C SER A 143 2.97 -5.55 -5.19
N ALA A 144 2.01 -4.64 -5.20
CA ALA A 144 0.58 -4.98 -5.19
C ALA A 144 0.21 -5.83 -6.40
N ARG A 145 0.67 -5.46 -7.62
CA ARG A 145 0.47 -6.24 -8.85
C ARG A 145 0.85 -7.70 -8.64
N ASP A 146 2.02 -7.95 -8.06
CA ASP A 146 2.53 -9.31 -7.88
C ASP A 146 1.73 -10.08 -6.81
N PHE A 147 1.32 -9.41 -5.73
CA PHE A 147 0.50 -9.99 -4.67
C PHE A 147 -0.88 -10.40 -5.16
N TYR A 148 -1.56 -9.53 -5.90
CA TYR A 148 -2.84 -9.85 -6.53
C TYR A 148 -2.69 -10.96 -7.57
N ARG A 149 -1.66 -10.89 -8.44
CA ARG A 149 -1.47 -11.87 -9.52
C ARG A 149 -1.11 -13.27 -9.02
N SER A 150 -0.37 -13.36 -7.92
CA SER A 150 0.04 -14.64 -7.33
C SER A 150 -1.01 -15.25 -6.41
N GLY A 151 -2.10 -14.53 -6.11
CA GLY A 151 -3.15 -14.97 -5.20
C GLY A 151 -2.77 -14.86 -3.71
N GLN A 152 -1.70 -14.12 -3.37
CA GLN A 152 -1.31 -13.94 -1.96
C GLN A 152 -2.36 -13.19 -1.14
N PHE A 153 -3.22 -12.41 -1.81
CA PHE A 153 -4.35 -11.75 -1.17
C PHE A 153 -5.65 -12.57 -1.18
N ASP A 154 -5.72 -13.73 -1.83
CA ASP A 154 -6.99 -14.44 -2.05
C ASP A 154 -7.69 -14.79 -0.73
N GLU A 155 -6.95 -15.31 0.26
CA GLU A 155 -7.52 -15.65 1.57
C GLU A 155 -8.16 -14.43 2.25
N ILE A 156 -7.48 -13.28 2.24
CA ILE A 156 -7.99 -12.07 2.88
C ILE A 156 -9.10 -11.41 2.07
N LEU A 157 -9.04 -11.47 0.73
CA LEU A 157 -10.09 -10.96 -0.15
C LEU A 157 -11.38 -11.75 0.02
N LEU A 158 -11.31 -13.09 0.10
CA LEU A 158 -12.45 -13.94 0.40
C LEU A 158 -13.04 -13.61 1.78
N ARG A 159 -12.18 -13.42 2.80
CA ARG A 159 -12.64 -13.00 4.13
C ARG A 159 -13.29 -11.61 4.11
N CYS A 160 -12.78 -10.68 3.31
CA CYS A 160 -13.41 -9.37 3.10
C CYS A 160 -14.78 -9.52 2.44
N ALA A 161 -14.94 -10.46 1.49
CA ALA A 161 -16.24 -10.78 0.90
C ALA A 161 -17.20 -11.39 1.94
N GLU A 162 -16.74 -12.31 2.80
CA GLU A 162 -17.54 -12.88 3.89
C GLU A 162 -18.01 -11.84 4.93
N ARG A 163 -17.24 -10.76 5.08
CA ARG A 163 -17.49 -9.66 6.03
C ARG A 163 -17.87 -8.36 5.34
N TYR A 164 -18.32 -8.43 4.10
CA TYR A 164 -18.53 -7.24 3.26
C TYR A 164 -19.45 -6.23 3.93
N ASP A 165 -20.62 -6.66 4.42
CA ASP A 165 -21.60 -5.76 5.04
C ASP A 165 -21.07 -5.09 6.32
N ASP A 166 -20.34 -5.85 7.15
CA ASP A 166 -19.74 -5.32 8.38
C ASP A 166 -18.65 -4.28 8.07
N LEU A 167 -17.80 -4.56 7.07
CA LEU A 167 -16.76 -3.66 6.61
C LEU A 167 -17.36 -2.40 5.99
N MET A 168 -18.37 -2.55 5.11
CA MET A 168 -19.08 -1.43 4.51
C MET A 168 -19.74 -0.56 5.58
N LYS A 169 -20.38 -1.15 6.60
CA LYS A 169 -20.97 -0.41 7.71
C LYS A 169 -19.94 0.45 8.45
N ILE A 170 -18.73 -0.07 8.68
CA ILE A 170 -17.64 0.69 9.30
C ILE A 170 -17.20 1.83 8.38
N MET A 171 -16.95 1.53 7.11
CA MET A 171 -16.41 2.51 6.16
C MET A 171 -17.39 3.66 5.89
N LEU A 172 -18.65 3.33 5.62
CA LEU A 172 -19.70 4.31 5.29
C LEU A 172 -19.95 5.32 6.43
N ASN A 173 -19.68 4.97 7.68
CA ASN A 173 -19.81 5.89 8.81
C ASN A 173 -18.79 7.04 8.81
N SER A 174 -17.68 6.89 8.08
CA SER A 174 -16.62 7.90 7.99
C SER A 174 -16.69 8.74 6.71
N LEU A 175 -17.61 8.42 5.80
CA LEU A 175 -17.72 9.05 4.49
C LEU A 175 -18.85 10.08 4.44
N ARG A 176 -18.69 11.09 3.57
CA ARG A 176 -19.76 12.04 3.23
C ARG A 176 -20.79 11.38 2.32
N ASP A 177 -22.02 11.86 2.33
CA ASP A 177 -23.17 11.24 1.64
C ASP A 177 -22.89 10.94 0.16
N GLU A 178 -22.32 11.88 -0.60
CA GLU A 178 -21.96 11.68 -2.01
C GLU A 178 -21.00 10.49 -2.25
N ARG A 179 -20.05 10.25 -1.33
CA ARG A 179 -19.13 9.11 -1.43
C ARG A 179 -19.75 7.83 -0.91
N ARG A 180 -20.70 7.90 0.02
CA ARG A 180 -21.37 6.72 0.58
C ARG A 180 -22.17 5.96 -0.49
N GLU A 181 -22.73 6.67 -1.46
CA GLU A 181 -23.50 6.07 -2.56
C GLU A 181 -22.63 5.32 -3.57
N THR A 182 -21.36 5.70 -3.69
CA THR A 182 -20.46 5.18 -4.74
C THR A 182 -19.31 4.34 -4.19
N TYR A 183 -19.18 4.22 -2.87
CA TYR A 183 -18.07 3.54 -2.23
C TYR A 183 -18.24 2.02 -2.27
N SER A 184 -17.13 1.32 -2.49
CA SER A 184 -16.97 -0.08 -2.14
C SER A 184 -15.55 -0.32 -1.66
N ILE A 185 -15.38 -1.36 -0.85
CA ILE A 185 -14.06 -1.89 -0.47
C ILE A 185 -13.39 -2.69 -1.60
N PHE A 186 -14.14 -3.05 -2.65
CA PHE A 186 -13.62 -3.69 -3.85
C PHE A 186 -13.62 -2.71 -5.01
N LEU A 187 -12.50 -2.67 -5.74
CA LEU A 187 -12.34 -1.89 -6.98
C LEU A 187 -12.02 -2.87 -8.10
N PRO A 188 -13.02 -3.33 -8.88
CA PRO A 188 -12.78 -4.34 -9.90
C PRO A 188 -12.01 -3.74 -11.09
N LEU A 189 -11.24 -4.59 -11.77
CA LEU A 189 -10.72 -4.29 -13.09
C LEU A 189 -11.81 -4.60 -14.13
N HIS A 190 -12.08 -3.64 -15.01
CA HIS A 190 -13.04 -3.82 -16.10
C HIS A 190 -12.58 -5.00 -16.98
N PRO A 191 -13.42 -6.04 -17.23
CA PRO A 191 -12.97 -7.26 -17.91
C PRO A 191 -12.44 -7.06 -19.34
N GLU A 192 -12.99 -6.11 -20.09
CA GLU A 192 -12.54 -5.79 -21.46
C GLU A 192 -11.44 -4.72 -21.53
N THR A 193 -11.55 -3.62 -20.77
CA THR A 193 -10.63 -2.47 -20.90
C THR A 193 -9.45 -2.52 -19.93
N GLY A 194 -9.53 -3.30 -18.85
CA GLY A 194 -8.51 -3.36 -17.80
C GLY A 194 -8.48 -2.13 -16.88
N ARG A 195 -9.39 -1.17 -17.03
CA ARG A 195 -9.48 0.02 -16.16
C ARG A 195 -9.92 -0.37 -14.74
N VAL A 196 -9.33 0.26 -13.74
CA VAL A 196 -9.79 0.20 -12.34
C VAL A 196 -11.11 0.96 -12.23
N LEU A 197 -12.16 0.29 -11.74
CA LEU A 197 -13.49 0.86 -11.62
C LEU A 197 -13.78 1.28 -10.17
N TYR A 198 -14.36 2.47 -10.03
CA TYR A 198 -14.78 3.04 -8.75
C TYR A 198 -16.31 3.04 -8.68
N VAL A 199 -16.88 1.85 -8.57
CA VAL A 199 -18.33 1.60 -8.62
C VAL A 199 -18.80 0.85 -7.37
N PRO A 200 -20.05 1.05 -6.93
CA PRO A 200 -20.63 0.23 -5.87
C PRO A 200 -20.84 -1.22 -6.36
N MET A 201 -20.73 -2.19 -5.45
CA MET A 201 -21.03 -3.59 -5.78
C MET A 201 -22.54 -3.84 -5.62
N LYS A 202 -23.16 -4.45 -6.64
CA LYS A 202 -24.56 -4.91 -6.62
C LYS A 202 -24.72 -6.19 -5.82
N LYS A 203 -23.74 -7.09 -5.92
CA LYS A 203 -23.68 -8.34 -5.17
C LYS A 203 -22.24 -8.66 -4.83
N VAL A 204 -22.01 -9.20 -3.64
CA VAL A 204 -20.75 -9.81 -3.23
C VAL A 204 -21.06 -11.24 -2.79
N ASP A 205 -20.48 -12.23 -3.46
CA ASP A 205 -20.69 -13.64 -3.17
C ASP A 205 -19.40 -14.25 -2.61
N ALA A 206 -19.33 -14.32 -1.29
CA ALA A 206 -18.16 -14.84 -0.59
C ALA A 206 -17.90 -16.33 -0.87
N LYS A 207 -18.93 -17.12 -1.22
CA LYS A 207 -18.76 -18.56 -1.47
C LYS A 207 -18.10 -18.82 -2.82
N SER A 208 -18.48 -18.06 -3.84
CA SER A 208 -17.86 -18.14 -5.17
C SER A 208 -16.66 -17.22 -5.31
N GLY A 209 -16.44 -16.29 -4.38
CA GLY A 209 -15.37 -15.29 -4.47
C GLY A 209 -15.60 -14.26 -5.58
N THR A 210 -16.85 -13.97 -5.91
CA THR A 210 -17.21 -13.10 -7.04
C THR A 210 -17.90 -11.82 -6.58
N VAL A 211 -17.77 -10.77 -7.39
CA VAL A 211 -18.44 -9.48 -7.17
C VAL A 211 -19.18 -9.08 -8.43
N THR A 212 -20.42 -8.60 -8.29
CA THR A 212 -21.24 -8.14 -9.40
C THR A 212 -21.34 -6.62 -9.36
N PHE A 213 -21.12 -5.96 -10.50
CA PHE A 213 -21.15 -4.51 -10.63
C PHE A 213 -21.59 -4.10 -12.05
N ASP A 214 -22.08 -2.86 -12.19
CA ASP A 214 -22.34 -2.27 -13.50
C ASP A 214 -21.14 -1.41 -13.93
N ASP A 215 -20.77 -1.46 -15.21
CA ASP A 215 -19.77 -0.55 -15.77
C ASP A 215 -20.35 0.85 -16.07
N GLU A 216 -19.52 1.73 -16.64
CA GLU A 216 -19.91 3.10 -16.99
C GLU A 216 -21.01 3.20 -18.07
N THR A 217 -21.30 2.09 -18.78
CA THR A 217 -22.40 1.99 -19.77
C THR A 217 -23.66 1.37 -19.18
N GLY A 218 -23.60 0.88 -17.93
CA GLY A 218 -24.70 0.15 -17.28
C GLY A 218 -24.74 -1.34 -17.61
N LYS A 219 -23.71 -1.89 -18.27
CA LYS A 219 -23.59 -3.34 -18.51
C LYS A 219 -23.10 -4.02 -17.23
N GLU A 220 -23.78 -5.09 -16.84
CA GLU A 220 -23.48 -5.87 -15.65
C GLU A 220 -22.33 -6.85 -15.91
N TRP A 221 -21.43 -6.96 -14.93
CA TRP A 221 -20.29 -7.87 -14.90
C TRP A 221 -20.28 -8.68 -13.60
N THR A 222 -19.72 -9.89 -13.62
CA THR A 222 -19.47 -10.74 -12.44
C THR A 222 -18.13 -11.46 -12.57
#